data_AF-A0A6G0XU13-F1
#
_entry.id   AF-A0A6G0XU13-F1
#
_cell.length_a   1.000
_cell.length_b   1.000
_cell.length_c   1.000
_cell.angle_alpha   90.00
_cell.angle_beta   90.00
_cell.angle_gamma   90.00
#
_symmetry.space_group_name_H-M   'P 1'
#
loop_
_entity.id
_entity.type
_entity.pdbx_description
1 polymer ?
#
loop_
_entity_poly.entity_id
_entity_poly.type
_entity_poly.pdbx_seq_one_letter_code
_entity_poly.pdbx_strand_id
1 'polypeptide(L)'
;MPYVANGLARDLKEGTQEVHQEAENVHFIREFIQGRITRDVYRVLVAMLYYVYDELEQQMRDAGDASEPTVSLLHFPDELERVPSLAQDLVYFYGSNWREEMPQPSAATKAYVARLRFIGTTQPALLVAHAYTRYLGDLSGGQILKRTAIRAMHLLNGLGTAFYDFKRIKSHKEFKEMYRQKLDELPVTPELSNQLVQEANVAFLLNMAVFEELDVLSGFSTPEAQREGATMRRQLRRKESPSRVSSACPFANLFGQPGVKEMATKYHDLTPEELNQLEIELKAEQEESRRQTHQRLTMSLTALGIAIGFCFALRRLCLA
;
A
#
# COMPACT_ATOMS: atom_id res chain seq x y z
N MET A 1 27.22 -12.76 -1.84
CA MET A 1 26.14 -13.01 -2.81
C MET A 1 24.88 -12.40 -2.22
N PRO A 2 24.24 -11.39 -2.85
CA PRO A 2 22.92 -10.97 -2.41
C PRO A 2 21.97 -12.15 -2.63
N TYR A 3 21.27 -12.54 -1.59
CA TYR A 3 20.25 -13.58 -1.63
C TYR A 3 19.06 -13.01 -2.40
N VAL A 4 18.80 -13.53 -3.60
CA VAL A 4 17.55 -13.27 -4.32
C VAL A 4 16.52 -14.21 -3.71
N ALA A 5 15.63 -13.67 -2.88
CA ALA A 5 14.49 -14.44 -2.40
C ALA A 5 13.51 -14.61 -3.59
N ASN A 6 13.64 -15.72 -4.32
CA ASN A 6 12.63 -16.10 -5.31
C ASN A 6 11.30 -16.32 -4.58
N GLY A 7 10.33 -15.42 -4.75
CA GLY A 7 8.98 -15.60 -4.22
C GLY A 7 8.28 -14.38 -3.64
N LEU A 8 8.81 -13.15 -3.76
CA LEU A 8 8.13 -11.94 -3.28
C LEU A 8 6.68 -11.83 -3.80
N ALA A 9 6.42 -12.22 -5.06
CA ALA A 9 5.07 -12.19 -5.61
C ALA A 9 4.11 -13.13 -4.87
N ARG A 10 4.61 -14.30 -4.45
CA ARG A 10 3.87 -15.26 -3.62
C ARG A 10 3.72 -14.74 -2.20
N ASP A 11 4.79 -14.22 -1.60
CA ASP A 11 4.79 -13.69 -0.24
C ASP A 11 3.76 -12.55 -0.09
N LEU A 12 3.71 -11.63 -1.06
CA LEU A 12 2.68 -10.59 -1.13
C LEU A 12 1.27 -11.18 -1.26
N LYS A 13 1.08 -12.16 -2.15
CA LYS A 13 -0.23 -12.77 -2.38
C LYS A 13 -0.75 -13.50 -1.14
N GLU A 14 0.07 -14.33 -0.52
CA GLU A 14 -0.30 -15.13 0.66
C GLU A 14 -0.42 -14.21 1.89
N GLY A 15 0.55 -13.31 2.08
CA GLY A 15 0.59 -12.39 3.22
C GLY A 15 -0.49 -11.32 3.23
N THR A 16 -1.15 -11.05 2.10
CA THR A 16 -2.30 -10.12 2.01
C THR A 16 -3.64 -10.83 1.84
N GLN A 17 -3.69 -12.16 1.87
CA GLN A 17 -4.91 -12.91 1.56
C GLN A 17 -6.07 -12.57 2.51
N GLU A 18 -5.80 -12.48 3.81
CA GLU A 18 -6.82 -12.17 4.82
C GLU A 18 -7.38 -10.76 4.65
N VAL A 19 -6.50 -9.75 4.53
CA VAL A 19 -6.92 -8.35 4.39
C VAL A 19 -7.60 -8.10 3.02
N HIS A 20 -7.21 -8.83 1.98
CA HIS A 20 -7.91 -8.80 0.69
C HIS A 20 -9.34 -9.32 0.83
N GLN A 21 -9.54 -10.44 1.53
CA GLN A 21 -10.88 -10.96 1.79
C GLN A 21 -11.72 -9.97 2.62
N GLU A 22 -11.12 -9.25 3.55
CA GLU A 22 -11.80 -8.19 4.31
C GLU A 22 -12.19 -7.01 3.43
N ALA A 23 -11.30 -6.59 2.52
CA ALA A 23 -11.56 -5.50 1.58
C ALA A 23 -12.77 -5.78 0.66
N GLU A 24 -12.93 -7.04 0.22
CA GLU A 24 -14.11 -7.46 -0.55
C GLU A 24 -15.42 -7.41 0.28
N ASN A 25 -15.32 -7.48 1.60
CA ASN A 25 -16.45 -7.48 2.53
C ASN A 25 -16.77 -6.09 3.09
N VAL A 26 -16.01 -5.05 2.72
CA VAL A 26 -16.39 -3.66 3.02
C VAL A 26 -17.76 -3.38 2.40
N HIS A 27 -18.65 -2.77 3.19
CA HIS A 27 -20.05 -2.58 2.79
C HIS A 27 -20.16 -1.82 1.47
N PHE A 28 -19.45 -0.70 1.34
CA PHE A 28 -19.34 0.06 0.10
C PHE A 28 -19.01 -0.81 -1.12
N ILE A 29 -18.02 -1.70 -1.01
CA ILE A 29 -17.60 -2.58 -2.12
C ILE A 29 -18.70 -3.60 -2.44
N ARG A 30 -19.36 -4.16 -1.43
CA ARG A 30 -20.50 -5.07 -1.64
C ARG A 30 -21.67 -4.38 -2.33
N GLU A 31 -22.01 -3.16 -1.93
CA GLU A 31 -23.05 -2.35 -2.56
C GLU A 31 -22.67 -1.98 -4.00
N PHE A 32 -21.39 -1.65 -4.22
CA PHE A 32 -20.85 -1.39 -5.54
C PHE A 32 -20.99 -2.60 -6.44
N ILE A 33 -20.50 -3.77 -6.04
CA ILE A 33 -20.62 -5.00 -6.86
C ILE A 33 -22.09 -5.34 -7.15
N GLN A 34 -22.99 -5.09 -6.20
CA GLN A 34 -24.43 -5.30 -6.38
C GLN A 34 -25.11 -4.22 -7.25
N GLY A 35 -24.38 -3.18 -7.67
CA GLY A 35 -24.88 -2.12 -8.54
C GLY A 35 -25.79 -1.12 -7.84
N ARG A 36 -25.69 -0.98 -6.52
CA ARG A 36 -26.51 -0.07 -5.71
C ARG A 36 -25.84 1.28 -5.41
N ILE A 37 -24.67 1.52 -6.00
CA ILE A 37 -23.96 2.81 -5.90
C ILE A 37 -24.57 3.83 -6.86
N THR A 38 -24.78 5.05 -6.35
CA THR A 38 -25.29 6.18 -7.14
C THR A 38 -24.15 6.94 -7.83
N ARG A 39 -24.51 7.75 -8.82
CA ARG A 39 -23.58 8.63 -9.53
C ARG A 39 -22.86 9.61 -8.61
N ASP A 40 -23.59 10.20 -7.65
CA ASP A 40 -23.04 11.18 -6.71
C ASP A 40 -21.97 10.58 -5.81
N VAL A 41 -22.16 9.34 -5.41
CA VAL A 41 -21.22 8.60 -4.57
C VAL A 41 -19.98 8.20 -5.37
N TYR A 42 -20.19 7.67 -6.57
CA TYR A 42 -19.10 7.23 -7.42
C TYR A 42 -18.17 8.38 -7.81
N ARG A 43 -18.69 9.58 -8.12
CA ARG A 43 -17.82 10.72 -8.42
C ARG A 43 -16.98 11.18 -7.23
N VAL A 44 -17.42 10.97 -6.00
CA VAL A 44 -16.61 11.24 -4.79
C VAL A 44 -15.51 10.19 -4.67
N LEU A 45 -15.82 8.91 -4.93
CA LEU A 45 -14.80 7.86 -5.02
C LEU A 45 -13.72 8.22 -6.04
N VAL A 46 -14.09 8.65 -7.25
CA VAL A 46 -13.14 9.06 -8.30
C VAL A 46 -12.24 10.20 -7.82
N ALA A 47 -12.79 11.18 -7.09
CA ALA A 47 -12.00 12.27 -6.50
C ALA A 47 -11.02 11.77 -5.42
N MET A 48 -11.46 10.86 -4.54
CA MET A 48 -10.56 10.30 -3.52
C MET A 48 -9.45 9.47 -4.14
N LEU A 49 -9.76 8.68 -5.18
CA LEU A 49 -8.75 7.95 -5.96
C LEU A 49 -7.77 8.92 -6.63
N TYR A 50 -8.23 10.04 -7.20
CA TYR A 50 -7.33 11.04 -7.78
C TYR A 50 -6.24 11.46 -6.80
N TYR A 51 -6.58 11.86 -5.57
CA TYR A 51 -5.56 12.26 -4.60
C TYR A 51 -4.58 11.13 -4.24
N VAL A 52 -5.06 9.89 -4.13
CA VAL A 52 -4.21 8.73 -3.80
C VAL A 52 -3.23 8.42 -4.94
N TYR A 53 -3.70 8.39 -6.18
CA TYR A 53 -2.85 8.10 -7.34
C TYR A 53 -1.92 9.27 -7.67
N ASP A 54 -2.37 10.51 -7.51
CA ASP A 54 -1.53 11.71 -7.71
C ASP A 54 -0.29 11.65 -6.81
N GLU A 55 -0.46 11.33 -5.52
CA GLU A 55 0.67 11.15 -4.61
C GLU A 55 1.47 9.88 -4.91
N LEU A 56 0.82 8.72 -5.13
CA LEU A 56 1.53 7.46 -5.39
C LEU A 56 2.43 7.57 -6.62
N GLU A 57 1.89 8.11 -7.71
CA GLU A 57 2.61 8.25 -8.97
C GLU A 57 3.72 9.28 -8.87
N GLN A 58 3.50 10.38 -8.14
CA GLN A 58 4.57 11.34 -7.87
C GLN A 58 5.73 10.70 -7.09
N GLN A 59 5.44 9.98 -5.99
CA GLN A 59 6.48 9.33 -5.19
C GLN A 59 7.19 8.21 -5.98
N MET A 60 6.47 7.47 -6.84
CA MET A 60 7.06 6.47 -7.73
C MET A 60 7.99 7.09 -8.77
N ARG A 61 7.61 8.23 -9.37
CA ARG A 61 8.48 8.98 -10.28
C ARG A 61 9.73 9.49 -9.57
N ASP A 62 9.58 10.13 -8.41
CA ASP A 62 10.72 10.66 -7.63
C ASP A 62 11.71 9.53 -7.25
N ALA A 63 11.20 8.37 -6.82
CA ALA A 63 12.03 7.20 -6.52
C ALA A 63 12.68 6.59 -7.77
N GLY A 64 11.98 6.59 -8.91
CA GLY A 64 12.52 6.17 -10.19
C GLY A 64 13.65 7.09 -10.69
N ASP A 65 13.48 8.40 -10.57
CA ASP A 65 14.49 9.40 -10.93
C ASP A 65 15.73 9.29 -10.01
N ALA A 66 15.52 8.95 -8.74
CA ALA A 66 16.58 8.61 -7.80
C ALA A 66 17.23 7.24 -8.06
N SER A 67 16.78 6.50 -9.08
CA SER A 67 17.25 5.16 -9.44
C SER A 67 17.13 4.15 -8.29
N GLU A 68 16.06 4.25 -7.49
CA GLU A 68 15.81 3.29 -6.42
C GLU A 68 15.63 1.88 -7.01
N PRO A 69 16.47 0.88 -6.66
CA PRO A 69 16.51 -0.40 -7.37
C PRO A 69 15.18 -1.15 -7.38
N THR A 70 14.46 -1.12 -6.26
CA THR A 70 13.18 -1.82 -6.10
C THR A 70 12.06 -1.19 -6.93
N VAL A 71 12.02 0.14 -6.99
CA VAL A 71 10.98 0.89 -7.72
C VAL A 71 11.24 0.85 -9.23
N SER A 72 12.50 1.04 -9.64
CA SER A 72 12.87 1.19 -11.05
C SER A 72 12.43 0.01 -11.93
N LEU A 73 12.48 -1.23 -11.41
CA LEU A 73 12.07 -2.42 -12.18
C LEU A 73 10.55 -2.51 -12.38
N LEU A 74 9.78 -1.87 -11.51
CA LEU A 74 8.31 -1.94 -11.46
C LEU A 74 7.63 -0.61 -11.83
N HIS A 75 8.41 0.38 -12.27
CA HIS A 75 7.90 1.68 -12.67
C HIS A 75 7.46 1.64 -14.15
N PHE A 76 6.14 1.55 -14.36
CA PHE A 76 5.50 1.49 -15.69
C PHE A 76 4.60 2.70 -15.92
N PRO A 77 5.16 3.92 -16.11
CA PRO A 77 4.35 5.13 -16.13
C PRO A 77 3.35 5.15 -17.29
N ASP A 78 3.79 4.73 -18.48
CA ASP A 78 2.97 4.70 -19.68
C ASP A 78 1.80 3.70 -19.59
N GLU A 79 2.03 2.55 -18.97
CA GLU A 79 1.04 1.47 -18.88
C GLU A 79 0.10 1.61 -17.69
N LEU A 80 0.61 2.03 -16.53
CA LEU A 80 -0.08 1.93 -15.25
C LEU A 80 -0.54 3.26 -14.66
N GLU A 81 0.04 4.42 -14.99
CA GLU A 81 -0.42 5.68 -14.39
C GLU A 81 -1.89 5.95 -14.70
N ARG A 82 -2.62 6.36 -13.67
CA ARG A 82 -4.07 6.56 -13.62
C ARG A 82 -4.43 8.04 -13.48
N VAL A 83 -3.52 8.92 -13.05
CA VAL A 83 -3.82 10.36 -12.93
C VAL A 83 -4.41 10.95 -14.21
N PRO A 84 -3.89 10.69 -15.42
CA PRO A 84 -4.48 11.23 -16.65
C PRO A 84 -5.91 10.73 -16.91
N SER A 85 -6.20 9.45 -16.60
CA SER A 85 -7.52 8.88 -16.80
C SER A 85 -8.52 9.27 -15.71
N LEU A 86 -8.06 9.43 -14.46
CA LEU A 86 -8.85 10.01 -13.36
C LEU A 86 -9.20 11.47 -13.65
N ALA A 87 -8.28 12.26 -14.20
CA ALA A 87 -8.59 13.62 -14.62
C ALA A 87 -9.68 13.65 -15.71
N GLN A 88 -9.65 12.71 -16.67
CA GLN A 88 -10.72 12.58 -17.67
C GLN A 88 -12.08 12.26 -17.03
N ASP A 89 -12.12 11.36 -16.05
CA ASP A 89 -13.34 11.02 -15.32
C ASP A 89 -13.84 12.19 -14.47
N LEU A 90 -12.93 12.95 -13.84
CA LEU A 90 -13.28 14.14 -13.07
C LEU A 90 -13.84 15.26 -13.96
N VAL A 91 -13.30 15.47 -15.16
CA VAL A 91 -13.91 16.36 -16.16
C VAL A 91 -15.34 15.93 -16.49
N TYR A 92 -15.59 14.63 -16.62
CA TYR A 92 -16.92 14.10 -16.90
C TYR A 92 -17.92 14.32 -15.74
N PHE A 93 -17.46 14.22 -14.49
CA PHE A 93 -18.35 14.33 -13.32
C PHE A 93 -18.51 15.75 -12.77
N TYR A 94 -17.49 16.60 -12.88
CA TYR A 94 -17.44 17.93 -12.27
C TYR A 94 -17.23 19.07 -13.30
N GLY A 95 -17.10 18.76 -14.59
CA GLY A 95 -16.92 19.75 -15.65
C GLY A 95 -15.46 20.18 -15.86
N SER A 96 -15.25 21.16 -16.74
CA SER A 96 -13.89 21.63 -17.09
C SER A 96 -13.11 22.19 -15.90
N ASN A 97 -13.81 22.71 -14.89
CA ASN A 97 -13.24 23.26 -13.66
C ASN A 97 -13.17 22.24 -12.51
N TRP A 98 -13.09 20.94 -12.83
CA TRP A 98 -13.19 19.86 -11.86
C TRP A 98 -12.25 19.97 -10.65
N ARG A 99 -11.09 20.62 -10.78
CA ARG A 99 -10.14 20.79 -9.66
C ARG A 99 -10.70 21.64 -8.53
N GLU A 100 -11.51 22.64 -8.86
CA GLU A 100 -12.15 23.53 -7.89
C GLU A 100 -13.47 22.95 -7.37
N GLU A 101 -14.14 22.13 -8.18
CA GLU A 101 -15.46 21.54 -7.91
C GLU A 101 -15.39 20.19 -7.19
N MET A 102 -14.29 19.44 -7.34
CA MET A 102 -14.15 18.14 -6.67
C MET A 102 -14.04 18.32 -5.15
N PRO A 103 -14.58 17.38 -4.36
CA PRO A 103 -14.48 17.46 -2.91
C PRO A 103 -13.03 17.45 -2.43
N GLN A 104 -12.80 18.14 -1.31
CA GLN A 104 -11.54 18.07 -0.58
C GLN A 104 -11.27 16.64 -0.12
N PRO A 105 -10.00 16.22 0.02
CA PRO A 105 -9.69 14.87 0.44
C PRO A 105 -10.25 14.60 1.84
N SER A 106 -10.90 13.46 1.98
CA SER A 106 -11.46 12.96 3.24
C SER A 106 -10.35 12.65 4.26
N ALA A 107 -10.69 12.34 5.51
CA ALA A 107 -9.65 12.11 6.52
C ALA A 107 -8.86 10.82 6.23
N ALA A 108 -9.51 9.74 5.81
CA ALA A 108 -8.85 8.52 5.35
C ALA A 108 -7.99 8.77 4.10
N THR A 109 -8.47 9.58 3.14
CA THR A 109 -7.71 9.92 1.94
C THR A 109 -6.45 10.72 2.29
N LYS A 110 -6.56 11.69 3.22
CA LYS A 110 -5.41 12.44 3.74
C LYS A 110 -4.42 11.52 4.45
N ALA A 111 -4.89 10.55 5.24
CA ALA A 111 -4.04 9.58 5.90
C ALA A 111 -3.30 8.70 4.88
N TYR A 112 -3.97 8.28 3.81
CA TYR A 112 -3.35 7.53 2.71
C TYR A 112 -2.24 8.35 2.05
N VAL A 113 -2.55 9.56 1.59
CA VAL A 113 -1.58 10.47 0.95
C VAL A 113 -0.39 10.74 1.89
N ALA A 114 -0.65 10.97 3.18
CA ALA A 114 0.41 11.17 4.17
C ALA A 114 1.31 9.93 4.32
N ARG A 115 0.74 8.71 4.27
CA ARG A 115 1.54 7.47 4.31
C ARG A 115 2.44 7.34 3.09
N LEU A 116 1.90 7.56 1.89
CA LEU A 116 2.66 7.50 0.63
C LEU A 116 3.83 8.48 0.65
N ARG A 117 3.59 9.73 1.07
CA ARG A 117 4.64 10.73 1.21
C ARG A 117 5.69 10.36 2.25
N PHE A 118 5.26 9.80 3.38
CA PHE A 118 6.17 9.36 4.43
C PHE A 118 7.11 8.26 3.92
N ILE A 119 6.59 7.22 3.25
CA ILE A 119 7.45 6.13 2.76
C ILE A 119 8.27 6.55 1.54
N GLY A 120 7.73 7.40 0.66
CA GLY A 120 8.47 7.91 -0.49
C GLY A 120 9.70 8.75 -0.08
N THR A 121 9.70 9.32 1.12
CA THR A 121 10.85 10.07 1.65
C THR A 121 11.76 9.26 2.60
N THR A 122 11.21 8.26 3.30
CA THR A 122 11.95 7.53 4.34
C THR A 122 12.42 6.14 3.91
N GLN A 123 11.66 5.45 3.05
CA GLN A 123 11.94 4.11 2.57
C GLN A 123 11.24 3.83 1.22
N PRO A 124 11.72 4.43 0.11
CA PRO A 124 11.01 4.43 -1.17
C PRO A 124 10.75 3.03 -1.75
N ALA A 125 11.57 2.04 -1.43
CA ALA A 125 11.33 0.63 -1.79
C ALA A 125 9.91 0.14 -1.42
N LEU A 126 9.33 0.64 -0.31
CA LEU A 126 8.00 0.25 0.14
C LEU A 126 6.86 0.76 -0.75
N LEU A 127 7.10 1.74 -1.63
CA LEU A 127 6.11 2.20 -2.61
C LEU A 127 5.62 1.06 -3.52
N VAL A 128 6.48 0.06 -3.76
CA VAL A 128 6.14 -1.14 -4.53
C VAL A 128 4.95 -1.89 -3.93
N ALA A 129 4.80 -1.89 -2.61
CA ALA A 129 3.68 -2.55 -1.95
C ALA A 129 2.33 -1.84 -2.27
N HIS A 130 2.32 -0.51 -2.31
CA HIS A 130 1.14 0.27 -2.70
C HIS A 130 0.84 0.14 -4.20
N ALA A 131 1.87 0.21 -5.04
CA ALA A 131 1.75 -0.02 -6.48
C ALA A 131 1.18 -1.42 -6.78
N TYR A 132 1.69 -2.45 -6.11
CA TYR A 132 1.16 -3.82 -6.19
C TYR A 132 -0.33 -3.89 -5.82
N THR A 133 -0.69 -3.38 -4.64
CA THR A 133 -2.07 -3.43 -4.13
C THR A 133 -3.05 -2.69 -5.04
N ARG A 134 -2.68 -1.50 -5.52
CA ARG A 134 -3.53 -0.67 -6.38
C ARG A 134 -3.60 -1.20 -7.81
N TYR A 135 -2.48 -1.25 -8.53
CA TYR A 135 -2.48 -1.54 -9.97
C TYR A 135 -2.93 -2.96 -10.30
N LEU A 136 -2.47 -3.98 -9.54
CA LEU A 136 -2.94 -5.35 -9.80
C LEU A 136 -4.41 -5.54 -9.42
N GLY A 137 -4.90 -4.79 -8.43
CA GLY A 137 -6.32 -4.71 -8.10
C GLY A 137 -7.15 -4.14 -9.25
N ASP A 138 -6.71 -3.02 -9.85
CA ASP A 138 -7.38 -2.36 -10.97
C ASP A 138 -7.42 -3.24 -12.24
N LEU A 139 -6.33 -3.97 -12.50
CA LEU A 139 -6.22 -4.95 -13.59
C LEU A 139 -6.97 -6.26 -13.31
N SER A 140 -7.55 -6.41 -12.12
CA SER A 140 -8.30 -7.60 -11.67
C SER A 140 -9.74 -7.23 -11.32
N GLY A 141 -10.03 -6.98 -10.04
CA GLY A 141 -11.36 -6.61 -9.56
C GLY A 141 -11.87 -5.30 -10.14
N GLY A 142 -10.98 -4.36 -10.48
CA GLY A 142 -11.35 -3.08 -11.11
C GLY A 142 -12.14 -3.26 -12.40
N GLN A 143 -11.92 -4.34 -13.16
CA GLN A 143 -12.68 -4.61 -14.39
C GLN A 143 -14.12 -5.05 -14.11
N ILE A 144 -14.37 -5.68 -12.96
CA ILE A 144 -15.73 -5.96 -12.48
C ILE A 144 -16.38 -4.64 -12.07
N LEU A 145 -15.68 -3.81 -11.27
CA LEU A 145 -16.19 -2.51 -10.84
C LEU A 145 -16.52 -1.59 -12.01
N LYS A 146 -15.68 -1.57 -13.06
CA LYS A 146 -15.95 -0.84 -14.32
C LYS A 146 -17.30 -1.21 -14.91
N ARG A 147 -17.53 -2.52 -15.13
CA ARG A 147 -18.79 -3.01 -15.73
C ARG A 147 -19.99 -2.67 -14.84
N THR A 148 -19.82 -2.78 -13.53
CA THR A 148 -20.89 -2.46 -12.59
C THR A 148 -21.18 -0.96 -12.56
N ALA A 149 -20.17 -0.10 -12.61
CA ALA A 149 -20.33 1.35 -12.71
C ALA A 149 -21.13 1.75 -13.95
N ILE A 150 -20.73 1.24 -15.12
CA ILE A 150 -21.41 1.51 -16.39
C ILE A 150 -22.89 1.11 -16.31
N ARG A 151 -23.16 -0.09 -15.78
CA ARG A 151 -24.52 -0.63 -15.65
C ARG A 151 -25.35 0.16 -14.63
N ALA A 152 -24.83 0.37 -13.42
CA ALA A 152 -25.57 0.94 -12.29
C ALA A 152 -25.91 2.43 -12.51
N MET A 153 -25.04 3.17 -13.18
CA MET A 153 -25.20 4.61 -13.40
C MET A 153 -25.57 4.97 -14.85
N HIS A 154 -25.84 3.97 -15.70
CA HIS A 154 -26.17 4.14 -17.11
C HIS A 154 -25.17 5.02 -17.87
N LEU A 155 -23.87 4.78 -17.67
CA LEU A 155 -22.80 5.59 -18.27
C LEU A 155 -22.67 5.32 -19.77
N LEU A 156 -23.18 6.26 -20.59
CA LEU A 156 -23.15 6.16 -22.04
C LEU A 156 -21.72 6.05 -22.56
N ASN A 157 -21.48 5.07 -23.43
CA ASN A 157 -20.17 4.78 -24.05
C ASN A 157 -19.03 4.56 -23.03
N GLY A 158 -19.33 4.26 -21.76
CA GLY A 158 -18.33 4.09 -20.71
C GLY A 158 -17.67 5.39 -20.21
N LEU A 159 -18.20 6.57 -20.57
CA LEU A 159 -17.68 7.84 -20.07
C LEU A 159 -17.78 7.93 -18.54
N GLY A 160 -16.73 8.43 -17.89
CA GLY A 160 -16.62 8.43 -16.43
C GLY A 160 -16.05 7.13 -15.85
N THR A 161 -15.47 6.25 -16.67
CA THR A 161 -14.78 5.03 -16.20
C THR A 161 -13.39 4.83 -16.83
N ALA A 162 -12.79 5.90 -17.36
CA ALA A 162 -11.47 5.90 -17.99
C ALA A 162 -10.37 5.41 -17.03
N PHE A 163 -10.52 5.62 -15.72
CA PHE A 163 -9.64 5.08 -14.68
C PHE A 163 -9.32 3.58 -14.89
N TYR A 164 -10.33 2.79 -15.25
CA TYR A 164 -10.20 1.36 -15.43
C TYR A 164 -9.66 0.94 -16.81
N ASP A 165 -9.39 1.90 -17.70
CA ASP A 165 -8.89 1.67 -19.06
C ASP A 165 -7.37 1.74 -19.13
N PHE A 166 -6.75 0.58 -19.32
CA PHE A 166 -5.30 0.44 -19.50
C PHE A 166 -4.96 0.36 -21.00
N LYS A 167 -5.05 1.50 -21.69
CA LYS A 167 -4.96 1.56 -23.17
C LYS A 167 -3.67 0.99 -23.76
N ARG A 168 -2.57 0.99 -23.01
CA ARG A 168 -1.26 0.45 -23.44
C ARG A 168 -1.04 -1.02 -23.06
N ILE A 169 -1.96 -1.63 -22.32
CA ILE A 169 -1.88 -3.03 -21.92
C ILE A 169 -2.81 -3.86 -22.81
N LYS A 170 -2.23 -4.68 -23.69
CA LYS A 170 -3.00 -5.56 -24.61
C LYS A 170 -3.71 -6.70 -23.88
N SER A 171 -3.05 -7.29 -22.88
CA SER A 171 -3.54 -8.44 -22.12
C SER A 171 -3.27 -8.21 -20.63
N HIS A 172 -4.33 -7.95 -19.86
CA HIS A 172 -4.21 -7.79 -18.40
C HIS A 172 -3.63 -9.06 -17.75
N LYS A 173 -3.92 -10.24 -18.30
CA LYS A 173 -3.40 -11.51 -17.78
C LYS A 173 -1.87 -11.56 -17.92
N GLU A 174 -1.37 -11.33 -19.14
CA GLU A 174 0.07 -11.38 -19.43
C GLU A 174 0.82 -10.28 -18.68
N PHE A 175 0.27 -9.07 -18.62
CA PHE A 175 0.91 -7.98 -17.89
C PHE A 175 1.02 -8.27 -16.39
N LYS A 176 -0.03 -8.80 -15.76
CA LYS A 176 0.03 -9.20 -14.35
C LYS A 176 1.03 -10.33 -14.10
N GLU A 177 1.17 -11.26 -15.05
CA GLU A 177 2.16 -12.33 -14.95
C GLU A 177 3.59 -11.78 -15.04
N MET A 178 3.85 -10.91 -16.03
CA MET A 178 5.12 -10.20 -16.17
C MET A 178 5.45 -9.35 -14.93
N TYR A 179 4.46 -8.64 -14.38
CA TYR A 179 4.64 -7.84 -13.16
C TYR A 179 5.03 -8.72 -11.97
N ARG A 180 4.45 -9.91 -11.82
CA ARG A 180 4.83 -10.87 -10.77
C ARG A 180 6.23 -11.42 -10.96
N GLN A 181 6.60 -11.76 -12.20
CA GLN A 181 7.95 -12.20 -12.52
C GLN A 181 8.98 -11.12 -12.15
N LYS A 182 8.69 -9.85 -12.44
CA LYS A 182 9.55 -8.73 -12.02
C LYS A 182 9.63 -8.53 -10.51
N LEU A 183 8.54 -8.76 -9.77
CA LEU A 183 8.60 -8.78 -8.31
C LEU A 183 9.59 -9.85 -7.82
N ASP A 184 9.57 -11.03 -8.42
CA ASP A 184 10.47 -12.13 -8.04
C ASP A 184 11.94 -11.90 -8.48
N GLU A 185 12.18 -11.01 -9.46
CA GLU A 185 13.52 -10.58 -9.90
C GLU A 185 14.16 -9.52 -8.98
N LEU A 186 13.37 -8.90 -8.08
CA LEU A 186 13.88 -7.84 -7.23
C LEU A 186 14.96 -8.36 -6.26
N PRO A 187 16.04 -7.58 -6.03
CA PRO A 187 17.09 -7.93 -5.07
C PRO A 187 16.63 -7.65 -3.63
N VAL A 188 15.57 -8.32 -3.18
CA VAL A 188 15.00 -8.15 -1.82
C VAL A 188 15.60 -9.14 -0.83
N THR A 189 15.98 -8.65 0.35
CA THR A 189 16.32 -9.52 1.48
C THR A 189 15.05 -10.07 2.13
N PRO A 190 15.11 -11.16 2.92
CA PRO A 190 13.96 -11.64 3.66
C PRO A 190 13.30 -10.57 4.55
N GLU A 191 14.11 -9.69 5.16
CA GLU A 191 13.62 -8.59 5.98
C GLU A 191 12.83 -7.57 5.15
N LEU A 192 13.34 -7.20 3.97
CA LEU A 192 12.63 -6.29 3.06
C LEU A 192 11.37 -6.94 2.47
N SER A 193 11.41 -8.24 2.16
CA SER A 193 10.20 -8.99 1.74
C SER A 193 9.11 -8.90 2.80
N ASN A 194 9.45 -9.17 4.06
CA ASN A 194 8.53 -9.03 5.19
C ASN A 194 7.98 -7.60 5.29
N GLN A 195 8.83 -6.57 5.19
CA GLN A 195 8.38 -5.17 5.22
C GLN A 195 7.44 -4.82 4.07
N LEU A 196 7.69 -5.33 2.85
CA LEU A 196 6.81 -5.13 1.70
C LEU A 196 5.45 -5.80 1.90
N VAL A 197 5.41 -7.01 2.46
CA VAL A 197 4.16 -7.70 2.80
C VAL A 197 3.38 -6.93 3.87
N GLN A 198 4.06 -6.46 4.91
CA GLN A 198 3.44 -5.63 5.96
C GLN A 198 2.89 -4.32 5.38
N GLU A 199 3.64 -3.68 4.49
CA GLU A 199 3.18 -2.45 3.84
C GLU A 199 2.00 -2.69 2.88
N ALA A 200 1.99 -3.81 2.17
CA ALA A 200 0.88 -4.15 1.27
C ALA A 200 -0.41 -4.30 2.07
N ASN A 201 -0.32 -4.87 3.28
CA ASN A 201 -1.43 -4.92 4.22
C ASN A 201 -1.88 -3.51 4.66
N VAL A 202 -0.96 -2.59 4.97
CA VAL A 202 -1.29 -1.17 5.24
C VAL A 202 -2.01 -0.53 4.06
N ALA A 203 -1.54 -0.78 2.84
CA ALA A 203 -2.19 -0.27 1.64
C ALA A 203 -3.64 -0.77 1.52
N PHE A 204 -3.92 -2.04 1.81
CA PHE A 204 -5.31 -2.55 1.84
C PHE A 204 -6.15 -1.86 2.90
N LEU A 205 -5.63 -1.70 4.12
CA LEU A 205 -6.37 -1.06 5.20
C LEU A 205 -6.70 0.41 4.89
N LEU A 206 -5.75 1.17 4.35
CA LEU A 206 -5.98 2.57 3.94
C LEU A 206 -7.04 2.65 2.85
N ASN A 207 -7.05 1.71 1.91
CA ASN A 207 -8.10 1.61 0.90
C ASN A 207 -9.47 1.34 1.53
N MET A 208 -9.55 0.40 2.49
CA MET A 208 -10.80 0.09 3.19
C MET A 208 -11.33 1.30 3.97
N ALA A 209 -10.45 2.03 4.65
CA ALA A 209 -10.82 3.25 5.38
C ALA A 209 -11.44 4.32 4.44
N VAL A 210 -10.89 4.49 3.23
CA VAL A 210 -11.48 5.38 2.21
C VAL A 210 -12.87 4.90 1.80
N PHE A 211 -13.05 3.60 1.54
CA PHE A 211 -14.36 3.05 1.18
C PHE A 211 -15.40 3.19 2.29
N GLU A 212 -15.00 3.06 3.54
CA GLU A 212 -15.88 3.26 4.68
C GLU A 212 -16.28 4.73 4.85
N GLU A 213 -15.36 5.68 4.71
CA GLU A 213 -15.75 7.09 4.72
C GLU A 213 -16.73 7.41 3.58
N LEU A 214 -16.55 6.79 2.42
CA LEU A 214 -17.50 6.91 1.31
C LEU A 214 -18.87 6.36 1.66
N ASP A 215 -18.99 5.20 2.32
CA ASP A 215 -20.27 4.67 2.82
C ASP A 215 -21.04 5.69 3.68
N VAL A 216 -20.34 6.40 4.56
CA VAL A 216 -20.93 7.44 5.42
C VAL A 216 -21.35 8.66 4.61
N LEU A 217 -20.45 9.17 3.76
CA LEU A 217 -20.74 10.32 2.89
C LEU A 217 -21.90 10.06 1.92
N SER A 218 -22.13 8.79 1.62
CA SER A 218 -23.17 8.32 0.71
C SER A 218 -24.53 8.07 1.36
N GLY A 219 -24.61 8.16 2.70
CA GLY A 219 -25.82 7.81 3.45
C GLY A 219 -26.13 6.31 3.48
N PHE A 220 -25.22 5.45 3.02
CA PHE A 220 -25.34 3.99 3.10
C PHE A 220 -25.11 3.47 4.52
N SER A 221 -24.39 4.23 5.34
CA SER A 221 -24.08 3.87 6.72
C SER A 221 -23.92 5.11 7.59
N THR A 222 -23.94 4.93 8.91
CA THR A 222 -23.49 5.95 9.87
C THR A 222 -22.11 5.55 10.41
N PRO A 223 -21.30 6.51 10.91
CA PRO A 223 -20.06 6.18 11.59
C PRO A 223 -20.25 5.18 12.75
N GLU A 224 -21.40 5.23 13.41
CA GLU A 224 -21.79 4.32 14.49
C GLU A 224 -22.03 2.91 13.95
N ALA A 225 -22.82 2.78 12.87
CA ALA A 225 -23.13 1.49 12.26
C ALA A 225 -21.88 0.80 11.70
N GLN A 226 -20.91 1.56 11.19
CA GLN A 226 -19.62 1.01 10.75
C GLN A 226 -18.77 0.50 11.91
N ARG A 227 -18.74 1.24 13.03
CA ARG A 227 -18.03 0.84 14.25
C ARG A 227 -18.67 -0.40 14.88
N GLU A 228 -19.98 -0.46 14.92
CA GLU A 228 -20.73 -1.64 15.37
C GLU A 228 -20.50 -2.84 14.46
N GLY A 229 -20.56 -2.66 13.13
CA GLY A 229 -20.28 -3.72 12.16
C GLY A 229 -18.85 -4.26 12.25
N ALA A 230 -17.85 -3.39 12.43
CA ALA A 230 -16.47 -3.80 12.71
C ALA A 230 -16.37 -4.60 14.02
N THR A 231 -17.02 -4.13 15.09
CA THR A 231 -17.05 -4.82 16.38
C THR A 231 -17.72 -6.19 16.30
N MET A 232 -18.81 -6.31 15.54
CA MET A 232 -19.52 -7.57 15.36
C MET A 232 -18.68 -8.58 14.55
N ARG A 233 -18.02 -8.14 13.48
CA ARG A 233 -17.07 -8.97 12.71
C ARG A 233 -15.95 -9.52 13.60
N ARG A 234 -15.38 -8.66 14.45
CA ARG A 234 -14.39 -9.04 15.47
C ARG A 234 -14.89 -10.12 16.42
N GLN A 235 -16.11 -9.96 16.92
CA GLN A 235 -16.72 -10.95 17.82
C GLN A 235 -16.99 -12.30 17.14
N LEU A 236 -17.43 -12.28 15.88
CA LEU A 236 -17.68 -13.50 15.10
C LEU A 236 -16.38 -14.25 14.84
N ARG A 237 -15.31 -13.55 14.42
CA ARG A 237 -13.99 -14.15 14.22
C ARG A 237 -13.41 -14.78 15.49
N ARG A 238 -13.51 -14.08 16.63
CA ARG A 238 -13.05 -14.61 17.92
C ARG A 238 -13.81 -15.87 18.35
N LYS A 239 -15.06 -16.05 17.90
CA LYS A 239 -15.84 -17.27 18.11
C LYS A 239 -15.47 -18.39 17.13
N GLU A 240 -15.15 -18.06 15.89
CA GLU A 240 -14.76 -19.03 14.85
C GLU A 240 -13.32 -19.54 15.00
N SER A 241 -12.44 -18.79 15.67
CA SER A 241 -11.02 -19.13 15.83
C SER A 241 -10.59 -19.17 17.31
N PRO A 242 -10.85 -20.26 18.06
CA PRO A 242 -10.39 -20.37 19.45
C PRO A 242 -8.87 -20.56 19.59
N SER A 243 -8.16 -20.87 18.51
CA SER A 243 -6.73 -21.24 18.58
C SER A 243 -6.00 -21.07 17.24
N ARG A 244 -5.56 -19.85 16.93
CA ARG A 244 -4.34 -19.64 16.14
C ARG A 244 -3.59 -18.45 16.72
N VAL A 245 -2.81 -18.74 17.76
CA VAL A 245 -1.62 -17.94 18.06
C VAL A 245 -0.58 -18.31 17.00
N SER A 246 0.15 -17.32 16.48
CA SER A 246 1.31 -17.41 15.57
C SER A 246 1.02 -17.28 14.06
N SER A 247 0.94 -16.04 13.60
CA SER A 247 2.11 -15.39 13.02
C SER A 247 2.17 -13.98 13.64
N ALA A 248 3.36 -13.39 13.83
CA ALA A 248 3.47 -12.03 14.36
C ALA A 248 2.48 -11.13 13.62
N CYS A 249 1.67 -10.35 14.36
CA CYS A 249 0.71 -9.46 13.75
C CYS A 249 1.42 -8.65 12.66
N PRO A 250 0.95 -8.64 11.40
CA PRO A 250 1.67 -7.98 10.32
C PRO A 250 1.82 -6.46 10.54
N PHE A 251 1.13 -5.90 11.53
CA PHE A 251 1.20 -4.48 11.90
C PHE A 251 2.05 -4.18 13.12
N ALA A 252 2.60 -5.21 13.78
CA ALA A 252 3.49 -5.06 14.93
C ALA A 252 4.53 -3.98 14.69
N ASN A 253 5.13 -4.01 13.50
CA ASN A 253 6.25 -3.15 13.16
C ASN A 253 5.85 -1.79 12.57
N LEU A 254 4.55 -1.48 12.52
CA LEU A 254 4.00 -0.34 11.79
C LEU A 254 3.17 0.62 12.67
N PHE A 255 3.03 0.37 13.98
CA PHE A 255 2.15 1.16 14.86
C PHE A 255 2.48 2.65 15.01
N GLY A 256 3.69 3.10 14.65
CA GLY A 256 4.09 4.50 14.66
C GLY A 256 3.68 5.31 13.42
N GLN A 257 2.99 4.69 12.47
CA GLN A 257 2.73 5.28 11.15
C GLN A 257 1.32 5.88 11.05
N PRO A 258 1.11 6.91 10.21
CA PRO A 258 -0.19 7.56 10.06
C PRO A 258 -1.31 6.56 9.74
N GLY A 259 -2.35 6.55 10.58
CA GLY A 259 -3.55 5.71 10.39
C GLY A 259 -3.40 4.22 10.75
N VAL A 260 -2.18 3.68 10.92
CA VAL A 260 -1.97 2.22 11.01
C VAL A 260 -2.51 1.61 12.30
N LYS A 261 -2.33 2.29 13.44
CA LYS A 261 -2.79 1.81 14.75
C LYS A 261 -4.30 1.63 14.84
N GLU A 262 -5.04 2.59 14.30
CA GLU A 262 -6.51 2.55 14.28
C GLU A 262 -7.00 1.42 13.38
N MET A 263 -6.39 1.27 12.20
CA MET A 263 -6.75 0.23 11.25
C MET A 263 -6.46 -1.18 11.78
N ALA A 264 -5.29 -1.42 12.36
CA ALA A 264 -4.95 -2.73 12.92
C ALA A 264 -5.93 -3.16 14.03
N THR A 265 -6.41 -2.21 14.83
CA THR A 265 -7.44 -2.46 15.85
C THR A 265 -8.80 -2.79 15.24
N LYS A 266 -9.13 -2.15 14.12
CA LYS A 266 -10.43 -2.28 13.44
C LYS A 266 -10.57 -3.58 12.64
N TYR A 267 -9.47 -4.05 12.03
CA TYR A 267 -9.49 -5.15 11.06
C TYR A 267 -8.84 -6.44 11.58
N HIS A 268 -7.86 -6.34 12.48
CA HIS A 268 -7.06 -7.49 12.94
C HIS A 268 -7.25 -7.82 14.43
N ASP A 269 -8.37 -7.39 15.01
CA ASP A 269 -8.84 -7.80 16.34
C ASP A 269 -7.87 -7.61 17.51
N LEU A 270 -6.87 -6.74 17.36
CA LEU A 270 -5.90 -6.45 18.42
C LEU A 270 -6.55 -5.78 19.62
N THR A 271 -6.32 -6.31 20.80
CA THR A 271 -6.67 -5.66 22.07
C THR A 271 -5.69 -4.52 22.38
N PRO A 272 -6.07 -3.53 23.19
CA PRO A 272 -5.13 -2.49 23.63
C PRO A 272 -3.88 -3.05 24.31
N GLU A 273 -4.00 -4.18 25.01
CA GLU A 273 -2.89 -4.87 25.68
C GLU A 273 -1.94 -5.52 24.68
N GLU A 274 -2.47 -6.27 23.70
CA GLU A 274 -1.67 -6.84 22.60
C GLU A 274 -0.99 -5.74 21.78
N LEU A 275 -1.71 -4.64 21.52
CA LEU A 275 -1.18 -3.48 20.80
C LEU A 275 -0.01 -2.85 21.55
N ASN A 276 -0.15 -2.66 22.87
CA ASN A 276 0.91 -2.11 23.71
C ASN A 276 2.12 -3.07 23.77
N GLN A 277 1.88 -4.38 23.84
CA GLN A 277 2.93 -5.38 23.83
C GLN A 277 3.72 -5.36 22.51
N LEU A 278 3.04 -5.31 21.38
CA LEU A 278 3.67 -5.22 20.06
C LEU A 278 4.42 -3.89 19.87
N GLU A 279 3.91 -2.77 20.41
CA GLU A 279 4.64 -1.50 20.41
C GLU A 279 5.96 -1.58 21.20
N ILE A 280 5.99 -2.37 22.27
CA ILE A 280 7.23 -2.62 23.04
C ILE A 280 8.20 -3.47 22.23
N GLU A 281 7.72 -4.55 21.61
CA GLU A 281 8.52 -5.44 20.77
C GLU A 281 9.13 -4.71 19.57
N LEU A 282 8.33 -3.89 18.87
CA LEU A 282 8.81 -3.06 17.77
C LEU A 282 9.92 -2.10 18.21
N LYS A 283 9.75 -1.44 19.35
CA LYS A 283 10.77 -0.52 19.88
C LYS A 283 12.06 -1.27 20.20
N ALA A 284 11.96 -2.47 20.76
CA ALA A 284 13.12 -3.31 21.04
C ALA A 284 13.84 -3.75 19.76
N GLU A 285 13.12 -4.21 18.73
CA GLU A 285 13.70 -4.55 17.42
C GLU A 285 14.37 -3.35 16.75
N GLN A 286 13.75 -2.17 16.80
CA GLN A 286 14.32 -0.94 16.25
C GLN A 286 15.60 -0.53 16.98
N GLU A 287 15.62 -0.63 18.31
CA GLU A 287 16.83 -0.39 19.10
C GLU A 287 17.92 -1.40 18.80
N GLU A 288 17.58 -2.68 18.67
CA GLU A 288 18.54 -3.73 18.34
C GLU A 288 19.12 -3.53 16.93
N SER A 289 18.28 -3.27 15.94
CA SER A 289 18.72 -2.97 14.56
C SER A 289 19.61 -1.73 14.51
N ARG A 290 19.27 -0.67 15.26
CA ARG A 290 20.15 0.51 15.43
C ARG A 290 21.49 0.14 16.06
N ARG A 291 21.51 -0.69 17.10
CA ARG A 291 22.74 -1.16 17.75
C ARG A 291 23.59 -1.99 16.80
N GLN A 292 23.00 -2.94 16.07
CA GLN A 292 23.69 -3.77 15.08
C GLN A 292 24.27 -2.92 13.94
N THR A 293 23.50 -1.93 13.45
CA THR A 293 23.96 -0.99 12.42
C THR A 293 25.13 -0.15 12.94
N HIS A 294 25.02 0.38 14.16
CA HIS A 294 26.11 1.12 14.81
C HIS A 294 27.35 0.25 15.01
N GLN A 295 27.20 -1.01 15.45
CA GLN A 295 28.28 -1.98 15.61
C GLN A 295 28.96 -2.31 14.27
N ARG A 296 28.19 -2.52 13.20
CA ARG A 296 28.75 -2.73 11.85
C ARG A 296 29.55 -1.52 11.39
N LEU A 297 29.01 -0.31 11.54
CA LEU A 297 29.71 0.94 11.20
C LEU A 297 31.00 1.12 12.01
N THR A 298 30.95 0.87 13.32
CA THR A 298 32.14 0.98 14.18
C THR A 298 33.20 -0.06 13.84
N MET A 299 32.81 -1.32 13.57
CA MET A 299 33.73 -2.38 13.10
C MET A 299 34.37 -2.03 11.75
N SER A 300 33.61 -1.49 10.81
CA SER A 300 34.14 -1.05 9.51
C SER A 300 35.14 0.10 9.67
N LEU A 301 34.86 1.07 10.56
CA LEU A 301 35.76 2.19 10.82
C LEU A 301 37.05 1.75 11.53
N THR A 302 36.99 0.83 12.50
CA THR A 302 38.20 0.26 13.12
C THR A 302 39.00 -0.57 12.14
N ALA A 303 38.37 -1.40 11.30
CA ALA A 303 39.08 -2.15 10.25
C ALA A 303 39.80 -1.22 9.27
N LEU A 304 39.15 -0.12 8.87
CA LEU A 304 39.76 0.91 8.01
C LEU A 304 40.93 1.62 8.71
N GLY A 305 40.78 1.97 9.99
CA GLY A 305 41.83 2.58 10.79
C GLY A 305 43.06 1.66 10.96
N ILE A 306 42.83 0.36 11.17
CA ILE A 306 43.90 -0.65 11.23
C ILE A 306 44.62 -0.76 9.88
N ALA A 307 43.87 -0.83 8.77
CA ALA A 307 44.45 -0.91 7.42
C ALA A 307 45.32 0.32 7.10
N ILE A 308 44.83 1.53 7.42
CA ILE A 308 45.57 2.78 7.24
C ILE A 308 46.83 2.79 8.10
N GLY A 309 46.73 2.41 9.38
CA GLY A 309 47.87 2.31 10.29
C GLY A 309 48.93 1.31 9.81
N PHE A 310 48.51 0.17 9.27
CA PHE A 310 49.39 -0.83 8.69
C PHE A 310 50.12 -0.30 7.45
N CYS A 311 49.41 0.42 6.57
CA CYS A 311 50.02 1.11 5.42
C CYS A 311 51.06 2.15 5.84
N PHE A 312 50.80 2.96 6.88
CA PHE A 312 51.77 3.93 7.39
C PHE A 312 53.01 3.27 8.02
N ALA A 313 52.83 2.16 8.75
CA ALA A 313 53.93 1.42 9.35
C ALA A 313 54.84 0.78 8.28
N LEU A 314 54.25 0.13 7.26
CA LEU A 314 54.99 -0.41 6.11
C LEU A 314 55.76 0.68 5.36
N ARG A 315 55.16 1.86 5.20
CA ARG A 315 55.82 3.00 4.53
C ARG A 315 57.03 3.52 5.31
N ARG A 316 56.99 3.50 6.65
CA ARG A 316 58.14 3.87 7.50
C ARG A 316 59.25 2.82 7.46
N LEU A 317 58.90 1.53 7.40
CA LEU A 317 59.86 0.43 7.28
C LEU A 317 60.57 0.40 5.92
N CYS A 318 59.93 0.86 4.84
CA CYS A 318 60.59 1.00 3.53
C CYS A 318 61.46 2.26 3.38
N LEU A 319 61.39 3.21 4.31
CA LEU A 319 62.13 4.48 4.28
C LEU A 319 63.30 4.53 5.28
N ALA A 320 63.52 3.46 6.05
CA ALA A 320 64.64 3.25 6.97
C ALA A 320 65.59 2.21 6.39
#